data_AF-A0A2G9RX48-F1
#
_entry.id   AF-A0A2G9RX48-F1
#
_cell.length_a   1.000
_cell.length_b   1.000
_cell.length_c   1.000
_cell.angle_alpha   90.00
_cell.angle_beta   90.00
_cell.angle_gamma   90.00
#
_symmetry.space_group_name_H-M   'P 1'
#
loop_
_entity.id
_entity.type
_entity.pdbx_description
1 polymer ?
#
loop_
_entity_poly.entity_id
_entity_poly.type
_entity_poly.pdbx_seq_one_letter_code
_entity_poly.pdbx_strand_id
1 'polypeptide(L)'
;EEAEKVKRELVKDYCQKLSRQIHIHSLRGQIIANCNSLKQLLEDFPLIEKTYFIIGQHQEKKTTIKEAPQADARTFQERPHALLTDDGKVFVNLWYIPFPTEVLEMFKMLPEKAAHRALYCTLQIVAALHDIVSYVLSFAQLGNSCGDSRSLKNMELTADWGGIEGIGAELRDIQNLIDGLQNPHDPKEVASLLLLRREVMILQFDAAVRHLIRDALLSTGNISAFRTTTDNMYHGLTALSDSVVRTAFSSMLPVPQPLDPHSHRTFMLYPWRTFLA
;
A
#
# COMPACT_ATOMS: atom_id res chain seq x y z
N GLU A 1 -35.61 35.02 17.24
CA GLU A 1 -34.17 34.68 17.37
C GLU A 1 -33.90 33.24 17.82
N GLU A 2 -34.41 32.80 18.97
CA GLU A 2 -34.10 31.46 19.52
C GLU A 2 -34.47 30.29 18.58
N ALA A 3 -35.63 30.33 17.92
CA ALA A 3 -36.04 29.30 16.96
C ALA A 3 -35.11 29.19 15.74
N GLU A 4 -34.53 30.30 15.28
CA GLU A 4 -33.55 30.25 14.17
C GLU A 4 -32.19 29.72 14.62
N LYS A 5 -31.78 30.06 15.85
CA LYS A 5 -30.55 29.55 16.45
C LYS A 5 -30.61 28.03 16.60
N VAL A 6 -31.75 27.49 17.09
CA VAL A 6 -31.98 26.05 17.20
C VAL A 6 -31.94 25.37 15.82
N LYS A 7 -32.58 25.96 14.80
CA LYS A 7 -32.50 25.42 13.41
C LYS A 7 -31.06 25.38 12.89
N ARG A 8 -30.29 26.45 13.11
CA ARG A 8 -28.87 26.53 12.69
C ARG A 8 -28.03 25.44 13.37
N GLU A 9 -28.17 25.25 14.67
CA GLU A 9 -27.44 24.19 15.40
C GLU A 9 -27.85 22.79 14.95
N LEU A 10 -29.13 22.56 14.66
CA LEU A 10 -29.61 21.26 14.17
C LEU A 10 -29.05 20.92 12.79
N VAL A 11 -29.01 21.90 11.87
CA VAL A 11 -28.38 21.72 10.55
C VAL A 11 -26.88 21.45 10.70
N LYS A 12 -26.19 22.18 11.58
CA LYS A 12 -24.77 21.98 11.83
C LYS A 12 -24.46 20.59 12.39
N ASP A 13 -25.23 20.13 13.37
CA ASP A 13 -25.07 18.80 13.95
C ASP A 13 -25.35 17.69 12.92
N TYR A 14 -26.41 17.86 12.12
CA TYR A 14 -26.71 16.94 11.01
C TYR A 14 -25.56 16.87 10.00
N CYS A 15 -25.07 18.02 9.51
CA CYS A 15 -23.96 18.07 8.56
C CYS A 15 -22.68 17.44 9.13
N GLN A 16 -22.38 17.68 10.41
CA GLN A 16 -21.22 17.08 11.06
C GLN A 16 -21.35 15.55 11.18
N LYS A 17 -22.52 15.04 11.59
CA LYS A 17 -22.77 13.60 11.67
C LYS A 17 -22.69 12.94 10.29
N LEU A 18 -23.35 13.52 9.29
CA LEU A 18 -23.29 13.03 7.91
C LEU A 18 -21.85 12.99 7.41
N SER A 19 -21.10 14.08 7.60
CA SER A 19 -19.70 14.17 7.20
C SER A 19 -18.86 13.07 7.84
N ARG A 20 -18.98 12.84 9.16
CA ARG A 20 -18.20 11.79 9.84
C ARG A 20 -18.51 10.39 9.33
N GLN A 21 -19.78 10.07 9.09
CA GLN A 21 -20.17 8.79 8.52
C GLN A 21 -19.61 8.60 7.11
N ILE A 22 -19.69 9.63 6.27
CA ILE A 22 -19.09 9.62 4.92
C ILE A 22 -17.58 9.38 5.01
N HIS A 23 -16.87 10.01 5.94
CA HIS A 23 -15.43 9.77 6.12
C HIS A 23 -15.12 8.32 6.46
N ILE A 24 -15.87 7.70 7.39
CA ILE A 24 -15.67 6.28 7.76
C ILE A 24 -15.90 5.35 6.56
N HIS A 25 -16.99 5.55 5.82
CA HIS A 25 -17.28 4.76 4.63
C HIS A 25 -16.25 4.98 3.51
N SER A 26 -15.80 6.22 3.32
CA SER A 26 -14.75 6.56 2.37
C SER A 26 -13.42 5.89 2.71
N LEU A 27 -13.01 5.90 3.99
CA LEU A 27 -11.80 5.23 4.45
C LEU A 27 -11.86 3.72 4.15
N ARG A 28 -12.97 3.06 4.48
CA ARG A 28 -13.16 1.63 4.18
C ARG A 28 -13.12 1.35 2.68
N GLY A 29 -13.77 2.19 1.87
CA GLY A 29 -13.74 2.07 0.41
C GLY A 29 -12.32 2.16 -0.16
N GLN A 30 -11.51 3.11 0.34
CA GLN A 30 -10.12 3.27 -0.07
C GLN A 30 -9.24 2.10 0.37
N ILE A 31 -9.42 1.58 1.59
CA ILE A 31 -8.71 0.38 2.06
C ILE A 31 -9.05 -0.81 1.14
N ILE A 32 -10.33 -1.03 0.82
CA ILE A 32 -10.77 -2.10 -0.08
C ILE A 32 -10.12 -1.95 -1.46
N ALA A 33 -10.12 -0.74 -2.02
CA ALA A 33 -9.53 -0.47 -3.33
C ALA A 33 -8.02 -0.80 -3.34
N ASN A 34 -7.27 -0.33 -2.35
CA ASN A 34 -5.83 -0.61 -2.26
C ASN A 34 -5.54 -2.10 -2.03
N CYS A 35 -6.32 -2.79 -1.19
CA CYS A 35 -6.15 -4.23 -0.97
C CYS A 35 -6.45 -5.04 -2.24
N ASN A 36 -7.51 -4.69 -2.97
CA ASN A 36 -7.86 -5.37 -4.23
C ASN A 36 -6.81 -5.11 -5.32
N SER A 37 -6.31 -3.88 -5.42
CA SER A 37 -5.22 -3.52 -6.35
C SER A 37 -3.95 -4.30 -6.02
N LEU A 38 -3.56 -4.33 -4.74
CA LEU A 38 -2.41 -5.09 -4.26
C LEU A 38 -2.56 -6.59 -4.58
N LYS A 39 -3.75 -7.16 -4.34
CA LYS A 39 -4.03 -8.55 -4.71
C LYS A 39 -3.88 -8.78 -6.20
N GLN A 40 -4.41 -7.90 -7.04
CA GLN A 40 -4.28 -8.00 -8.50
C GLN A 40 -2.82 -7.93 -8.96
N LEU A 41 -2.00 -7.06 -8.35
CA LEU A 41 -0.56 -7.00 -8.62
C LEU A 41 0.15 -8.31 -8.26
N LEU A 42 -0.27 -8.95 -7.16
CA LEU A 42 0.32 -10.21 -6.68
C LEU A 42 -0.11 -11.43 -7.51
N GLU A 43 -1.25 -11.39 -8.21
CA GLU A 43 -1.70 -12.49 -9.09
C GLU A 43 -0.69 -12.79 -10.21
N ASP A 44 0.07 -11.78 -10.64
CA ASP A 44 1.15 -11.91 -11.61
C ASP A 44 2.43 -12.51 -11.01
N PHE A 45 2.54 -12.58 -9.68
CA PHE A 45 3.71 -13.07 -8.94
C PHE A 45 3.32 -14.12 -7.87
N PRO A 46 2.78 -15.28 -8.27
CA PRO A 46 2.15 -16.24 -7.35
C PRO A 46 3.10 -16.86 -6.32
N LEU A 47 4.42 -16.93 -6.60
CA LEU A 47 5.41 -17.42 -5.64
C LEU A 47 5.66 -16.41 -4.53
N ILE A 48 5.70 -15.11 -4.87
CA ILE A 48 5.85 -14.02 -3.90
C ILE A 48 4.60 -13.94 -3.02
N GLU A 49 3.42 -13.96 -3.63
CA GLU A 49 2.14 -13.98 -2.93
C GLU A 49 2.11 -15.08 -1.86
N LYS A 50 2.37 -16.34 -2.24
CA LYS A 50 2.30 -17.50 -1.34
C LYS A 50 3.37 -17.53 -0.25
N THR A 51 4.51 -16.88 -0.47
CA THR A 51 5.64 -16.92 0.48
C THR A 51 5.50 -15.85 1.57
N TYR A 52 5.15 -14.63 1.15
CA TYR A 52 5.18 -13.46 2.03
C TYR A 52 3.79 -13.09 2.55
N PHE A 53 2.76 -13.17 1.71
CA PHE A 53 1.44 -12.61 2.01
C PHE A 53 0.45 -13.64 2.54
N ILE A 54 -0.52 -13.17 3.33
CA ILE A 54 -1.69 -13.93 3.76
C ILE A 54 -2.92 -13.17 3.26
N ILE A 55 -3.70 -13.83 2.41
CA ILE A 55 -4.93 -13.25 1.87
C ILE A 55 -6.11 -13.74 2.71
N GLY A 56 -6.83 -12.79 3.31
CA GLY A 56 -8.04 -13.07 4.08
C GLY A 56 -9.12 -13.72 3.22
N GLN A 57 -9.95 -14.55 3.86
CA GLN A 57 -11.07 -15.24 3.20
C GLN A 57 -12.43 -14.81 3.78
N HIS A 58 -13.49 -14.95 2.99
CA HIS A 58 -14.83 -14.52 3.37
C HIS A 58 -15.41 -15.21 4.64
N GLN A 59 -14.97 -16.44 4.95
CA GLN A 59 -15.56 -17.27 6.01
C GLN A 59 -14.58 -17.68 7.13
N GLU A 60 -13.42 -17.04 7.22
CA GLU A 60 -12.50 -17.34 8.33
C GLU A 60 -13.10 -16.89 9.67
N LYS A 61 -13.26 -17.83 10.60
CA LYS A 61 -13.57 -17.51 12.00
C LYS A 61 -12.37 -16.81 12.59
N LYS A 62 -12.39 -15.48 12.60
CA LYS A 62 -11.34 -14.69 13.24
C LYS A 62 -11.29 -14.96 14.73
N THR A 63 -10.14 -15.43 15.20
CA THR A 63 -9.76 -15.29 16.61
C THR A 63 -9.61 -13.81 16.92
N THR A 64 -10.27 -13.34 17.98
CA THR A 64 -10.17 -11.96 18.46
C THR A 64 -8.73 -11.68 18.87
N ILE A 65 -8.04 -10.80 18.13
CA ILE A 65 -6.64 -10.44 18.44
C ILE A 65 -6.70 -9.18 19.30
N LYS A 66 -6.57 -9.38 20.61
CA LYS A 66 -6.61 -8.31 21.60
C LYS A 66 -5.22 -7.76 21.95
N GLU A 67 -4.18 -8.55 21.76
CA GLU A 67 -2.81 -8.22 22.14
C GLU A 67 -1.85 -8.62 21.02
N ALA A 68 -0.67 -7.97 20.97
CA ALA A 68 0.39 -8.37 20.06
C ALA A 68 0.80 -9.84 20.35
N PRO A 69 1.07 -10.65 19.34
CA PRO A 69 1.67 -11.97 19.54
C PRO A 69 3.00 -11.78 20.27
N GLN A 70 3.15 -12.35 21.47
CA GLN A 70 4.45 -12.38 22.13
C GLN A 70 5.34 -13.35 21.36
N ALA A 71 6.48 -12.85 20.87
CA ALA A 71 7.50 -13.66 20.19
C ALA A 71 8.21 -14.58 21.20
N ASP A 72 7.55 -15.67 21.58
CA ASP A 72 8.16 -16.69 22.42
C ASP A 72 8.83 -17.74 21.52
N ALA A 73 10.16 -17.70 21.47
CA ALA A 73 11.00 -18.49 20.56
C ALA A 73 10.82 -20.02 20.69
N ARG A 74 10.09 -20.47 21.71
CA ARG A 74 9.82 -21.89 22.01
C ARG A 74 8.45 -22.37 21.51
N THR A 75 7.62 -21.48 20.99
CA THR A 75 6.28 -21.82 20.47
C THR A 75 6.13 -21.39 19.02
N PHE A 76 5.65 -22.30 18.18
CA PHE A 76 5.28 -21.97 16.81
C PHE A 76 3.98 -21.19 16.85
N GLN A 77 4.06 -19.87 16.72
CA GLN A 77 2.87 -19.03 16.61
C GLN A 77 2.47 -18.88 15.14
N GLU A 78 1.22 -19.20 14.83
CA GLU A 78 0.67 -18.93 13.50
C GLU A 78 0.71 -17.42 13.22
N ARG A 79 1.06 -17.06 11.98
CA ARG A 79 1.10 -15.64 11.58
C ARG A 79 -0.31 -15.06 11.75
N PRO A 80 -0.48 -13.90 12.38
CA PRO A 80 -1.82 -13.38 12.67
C PRO A 80 -2.58 -12.97 11.40
N HIS A 81 -3.88 -13.28 11.38
CA HIS A 81 -4.81 -12.93 10.28
C HIS A 81 -5.43 -11.53 10.47
N ALA A 82 -4.60 -10.54 10.81
CA ALA A 82 -5.01 -9.14 10.92
C ALA A 82 -3.82 -8.20 10.79
N LEU A 83 -4.07 -7.02 10.21
CA LEU A 83 -3.08 -5.93 10.15
C LEU A 83 -2.88 -5.29 11.54
N LEU A 84 -3.99 -4.98 12.21
CA LEU A 84 -4.05 -4.35 13.53
C LEU A 84 -4.94 -5.18 14.46
N THR A 85 -4.82 -4.99 15.77
CA THR A 85 -5.76 -5.51 16.78
C THR A 85 -7.18 -4.98 16.57
N ASP A 86 -8.18 -5.64 17.16
CA ASP A 86 -9.60 -5.25 17.02
C ASP A 86 -9.91 -3.85 17.56
N ASP A 87 -9.06 -3.32 18.45
CA ASP A 87 -9.14 -1.95 18.96
C ASP A 87 -8.32 -0.93 18.15
N GLY A 88 -7.58 -1.40 17.14
CA GLY A 88 -6.81 -0.60 16.20
C GLY A 88 -5.58 0.09 16.79
N LYS A 89 -5.13 -0.32 17.99
CA LYS A 89 -4.03 0.34 18.70
C LYS A 89 -2.69 -0.34 18.54
N VAL A 90 -2.68 -1.60 18.16
CA VAL A 90 -1.47 -2.41 18.10
C VAL A 90 -1.33 -2.96 16.68
N PHE A 91 -0.14 -2.78 16.12
CA PHE A 91 0.26 -3.34 14.85
C PHE A 91 0.68 -4.81 15.03
N VAL A 92 0.23 -5.64 14.10
CA VAL A 92 0.29 -7.10 14.25
C VAL A 92 1.00 -7.78 13.08
N ASN A 93 0.60 -7.51 11.84
CA ASN A 93 1.18 -8.19 10.67
C ASN A 93 1.04 -7.35 9.39
N LEU A 94 2.16 -6.88 8.82
CA LEU A 94 2.16 -6.09 7.58
C LEU A 94 1.58 -6.87 6.40
N TRP A 95 1.86 -8.17 6.34
CA TRP A 95 1.68 -8.99 5.15
C TRP A 95 0.28 -9.61 5.04
N TYR A 96 -0.62 -9.25 5.95
CA TYR A 96 -2.02 -9.64 5.89
C TYR A 96 -2.83 -8.69 5.00
N ILE A 97 -3.46 -9.23 3.95
CA ILE A 97 -4.36 -8.49 3.06
C ILE A 97 -5.80 -8.84 3.42
N PRO A 98 -6.57 -7.92 4.04
CA PRO A 98 -7.94 -8.20 4.44
C PRO A 98 -8.87 -8.36 3.23
N PHE A 99 -9.81 -9.29 3.34
CA PHE A 99 -10.88 -9.45 2.35
C PHE A 99 -11.89 -8.28 2.45
N PRO A 100 -12.55 -7.86 1.37
CA PRO A 100 -13.44 -6.69 1.40
C PRO A 100 -14.52 -6.72 2.49
N THR A 101 -15.13 -7.88 2.76
CA THR A 101 -16.14 -7.99 3.83
C THR A 101 -15.57 -7.77 5.22
N GLU A 102 -14.30 -8.09 5.44
CA GLU A 102 -13.61 -7.84 6.70
C GLU A 102 -13.36 -6.35 6.90
N VAL A 103 -12.99 -5.63 5.84
CA VAL A 103 -12.79 -4.17 5.88
C VAL A 103 -14.11 -3.45 6.18
N LEU A 104 -15.23 -3.95 5.66
CA LEU A 104 -16.56 -3.40 5.95
C LEU A 104 -16.94 -3.50 7.44
N GLU A 105 -16.54 -4.58 8.11
CA GLU A 105 -16.80 -4.81 9.54
C GLU A 105 -15.69 -4.27 10.46
N MET A 106 -14.52 -3.91 9.90
CA MET A 106 -13.36 -3.43 10.62
C MET A 106 -13.70 -2.23 11.51
N PHE A 107 -13.39 -2.33 12.81
CA PHE A 107 -13.63 -1.30 13.83
C PHE A 107 -15.10 -0.86 14.01
N LYS A 108 -16.08 -1.62 13.49
CA LYS A 108 -17.50 -1.26 13.57
C LYS A 108 -18.04 -1.17 15.00
N MET A 109 -17.44 -1.92 15.93
CA MET A 109 -17.81 -1.93 17.34
C MET A 109 -17.14 -0.82 18.16
N LEU A 110 -16.20 -0.08 17.58
CA LEU A 110 -15.50 1.01 18.28
C LEU A 110 -16.30 2.32 18.23
N PRO A 111 -16.10 3.21 19.22
CA PRO A 111 -16.62 4.58 19.14
C PRO A 111 -16.16 5.28 17.86
N GLU A 112 -17.02 6.11 17.26
CA GLU A 112 -16.78 6.76 15.95
C GLU A 112 -15.39 7.38 15.82
N LYS A 113 -14.92 8.11 16.84
CA LYS A 113 -13.60 8.76 16.84
C LYS A 113 -12.44 7.75 16.87
N ALA A 114 -12.59 6.64 17.58
CA ALA A 114 -11.58 5.59 17.66
C ALA A 114 -11.55 4.80 16.35
N ALA A 115 -12.73 4.42 15.82
CA ALA A 115 -12.86 3.77 14.52
C ALA A 115 -12.23 4.61 13.41
N HIS A 116 -12.50 5.91 13.38
CA HIS A 116 -11.91 6.81 12.39
C HIS A 116 -10.38 6.83 12.47
N ARG A 117 -9.79 6.96 13.67
CA ARG A 117 -8.32 6.95 13.85
C ARG A 117 -7.69 5.63 13.41
N ALA A 118 -8.31 4.51 13.78
CA ALA A 118 -7.83 3.18 13.43
C ALA A 118 -7.92 2.92 11.91
N LEU A 119 -9.05 3.25 11.28
CA LEU A 119 -9.24 3.16 9.83
C LEU A 119 -8.27 4.07 9.08
N TYR A 120 -8.06 5.29 9.57
CA TYR A 120 -7.13 6.22 8.96
C TYR A 120 -5.69 5.68 8.98
N CYS A 121 -5.24 5.18 10.13
CA CYS A 121 -3.91 4.59 10.27
C CYS A 121 -3.76 3.31 9.42
N THR A 122 -4.79 2.46 9.40
CA THR A 122 -4.86 1.28 8.51
C THR A 122 -4.69 1.70 7.06
N LEU A 123 -5.41 2.73 6.62
CA LEU A 123 -5.32 3.23 5.25
C LEU A 123 -3.90 3.73 4.91
N GLN A 124 -3.25 4.47 5.82
CA GLN A 124 -1.87 4.93 5.61
C GLN A 124 -0.89 3.75 5.40
N ILE A 125 -1.00 2.71 6.23
CA ILE A 125 -0.16 1.51 6.14
C ILE A 125 -0.42 0.78 4.82
N VAL A 126 -1.69 0.50 4.50
CA VAL A 126 -2.07 -0.27 3.30
C VAL A 126 -1.73 0.49 2.02
N ALA A 127 -1.96 1.80 1.99
CA ALA A 127 -1.61 2.64 0.83
C ALA A 127 -0.08 2.67 0.62
N ALA A 128 0.69 2.86 1.69
CA ALA A 128 2.14 2.87 1.59
C ALA A 128 2.70 1.50 1.17
N LEU A 129 2.18 0.42 1.73
CA LEU A 129 2.54 -0.95 1.34
C LEU A 129 2.22 -1.23 -0.13
N HIS A 130 1.01 -0.88 -0.57
CA HIS A 130 0.61 -1.03 -1.97
C HIS A 130 1.62 -0.38 -2.91
N ASP A 131 2.02 0.85 -2.60
CA ASP A 131 2.94 1.63 -3.41
C ASP A 131 4.36 1.06 -3.44
N ILE A 132 4.85 0.62 -2.27
CA ILE A 132 6.14 -0.05 -2.16
C ILE A 132 6.14 -1.37 -2.95
N VAL A 133 5.08 -2.18 -2.84
CA VAL A 133 5.01 -3.46 -3.57
C VAL A 133 4.89 -3.22 -5.07
N SER A 134 4.04 -2.29 -5.50
CA SER A 134 3.92 -1.87 -6.90
C SER A 134 5.29 -1.48 -7.46
N TYR A 135 6.03 -0.65 -6.71
CA TYR A 135 7.40 -0.27 -7.05
C TYR A 135 8.32 -1.48 -7.23
N VAL A 136 8.40 -2.35 -6.22
CA VAL A 136 9.33 -3.49 -6.22
C VAL A 136 9.03 -4.43 -7.40
N LEU A 137 7.76 -4.69 -7.67
CA LEU A 137 7.33 -5.56 -8.76
C LEU A 137 7.58 -4.93 -10.14
N SER A 138 7.27 -3.64 -10.32
CA SER A 138 7.53 -2.95 -11.58
C SER A 138 9.03 -2.74 -11.84
N PHE A 139 9.83 -2.51 -10.80
CA PHE A 139 11.29 -2.49 -10.92
C PHE A 139 11.84 -3.85 -11.35
N ALA A 140 11.31 -4.94 -10.78
CA ALA A 140 11.62 -6.29 -11.21
C ALA A 140 11.27 -6.52 -12.70
N GLN A 141 10.12 -6.02 -13.16
CA GLN A 141 9.72 -6.12 -14.56
C GLN A 141 10.65 -5.35 -15.52
N LEU A 142 11.25 -4.23 -15.09
CA LEU A 142 12.17 -3.45 -15.93
C LEU A 142 13.37 -4.28 -16.41
N GLY A 143 13.92 -5.14 -15.55
CA GLY A 143 15.10 -5.93 -15.84
C GLY A 143 14.86 -7.12 -16.75
N ASN A 144 13.61 -7.54 -16.92
CA ASN A 144 13.29 -8.79 -17.60
C ASN A 144 12.78 -8.58 -19.03
N SER A 145 13.23 -9.45 -19.94
CA SER A 145 12.84 -9.43 -21.35
C SER A 145 11.36 -9.81 -21.50
N CYS A 146 10.53 -8.86 -21.93
CA CYS A 146 9.12 -9.10 -22.20
C CYS A 146 8.96 -9.92 -23.50
N GLY A 147 8.95 -11.25 -23.37
CA GLY A 147 8.44 -12.15 -24.40
C GLY A 147 6.93 -12.35 -24.21
N ASP A 148 6.13 -11.63 -24.98
CA ASP A 148 4.66 -11.72 -25.07
C ASP A 148 3.82 -11.41 -23.82
N SER A 149 3.11 -10.28 -23.87
CA SER A 149 2.39 -9.63 -22.77
C SER A 149 1.08 -10.32 -22.31
N ARG A 150 0.96 -11.65 -22.29
CA ARG A 150 -0.34 -12.29 -21.95
C ARG A 150 -0.34 -13.41 -20.93
N SER A 151 0.79 -13.78 -20.33
CA SER A 151 0.73 -14.64 -19.13
C SER A 151 2.04 -14.58 -18.32
N LEU A 152 2.07 -13.67 -17.33
CA LEU A 152 3.13 -13.59 -16.30
C LEU A 152 3.18 -14.84 -15.39
N LYS A 153 2.19 -15.74 -15.48
CA LYS A 153 2.11 -16.97 -14.67
C LYS A 153 3.30 -17.92 -14.79
N ASN A 154 4.11 -17.80 -15.86
CA ASN A 154 5.26 -18.67 -16.14
C ASN A 154 6.57 -17.88 -16.28
N MET A 155 6.66 -16.66 -15.74
CA MET A 155 7.86 -15.84 -15.88
C MET A 155 9.00 -16.41 -15.02
N GLU A 156 9.94 -17.10 -15.64
CA GLU A 156 11.30 -17.24 -15.09
C GLU A 156 11.94 -15.84 -15.18
N LEU A 157 12.06 -15.16 -14.04
CA LEU A 157 12.78 -13.88 -13.96
C LEU A 157 14.26 -14.20 -14.24
N THR A 158 14.74 -13.78 -15.41
CA THR A 158 16.03 -14.19 -16.02
C THR A 158 17.14 -13.15 -15.85
N ALA A 159 16.83 -11.97 -15.32
CA ALA A 159 17.83 -10.94 -15.05
C ALA A 159 18.48 -11.09 -13.66
N ASP A 160 19.78 -10.77 -13.58
CA ASP A 160 20.57 -10.75 -12.34
C ASP A 160 20.04 -9.72 -11.31
N TRP A 161 19.12 -8.85 -11.72
CA TRP A 161 18.47 -7.82 -10.92
C TRP A 161 16.97 -7.85 -11.18
N GLY A 162 16.16 -7.82 -10.10
CA GLY A 162 14.71 -7.94 -10.23
C GLY A 162 14.15 -9.37 -10.26
N GLY A 163 14.95 -10.38 -9.86
CA GLY A 163 14.47 -11.74 -9.64
C GLY A 163 13.59 -11.89 -8.38
N ILE A 164 12.98 -13.07 -8.21
CA ILE A 164 12.17 -13.43 -7.03
C ILE A 164 12.98 -13.23 -5.74
N GLU A 165 14.27 -13.55 -5.77
CA GLU A 165 15.18 -13.38 -4.64
C GLU A 165 15.35 -11.91 -4.26
N GLY A 166 15.47 -11.01 -5.25
CA GLY A 166 15.58 -9.57 -5.06
C GLY A 166 14.28 -8.97 -4.50
N ILE A 167 13.13 -9.37 -5.05
CA ILE A 167 11.82 -9.00 -4.49
C ILE A 167 11.72 -9.46 -3.03
N GLY A 168 12.08 -10.71 -2.77
CA GLY A 168 12.05 -11.28 -1.43
C GLY A 168 13.00 -10.59 -0.44
N ALA A 169 14.17 -10.14 -0.90
CA ALA A 169 15.11 -9.37 -0.10
C ALA A 169 14.52 -8.02 0.31
N GLU A 170 13.94 -7.27 -0.65
CA GLU A 170 13.28 -5.99 -0.36
C GLU A 170 12.13 -6.14 0.65
N LEU A 171 11.29 -7.18 0.50
CA LEU A 171 10.20 -7.44 1.45
C LEU A 171 10.72 -7.79 2.86
N ARG A 172 11.79 -8.59 2.95
CA ARG A 172 12.44 -8.89 4.25
C ARG A 172 13.10 -7.66 4.86
N ASP A 173 13.72 -6.82 4.04
CA ASP A 173 14.35 -5.60 4.52
C ASP A 173 13.33 -4.62 5.09
N ILE A 174 12.14 -4.52 4.49
CA ILE A 174 11.01 -3.77 5.07
C ILE A 174 10.61 -4.35 6.43
N GLN A 175 10.51 -5.68 6.56
CA GLN A 175 10.22 -6.32 7.84
C GLN A 175 11.31 -6.00 8.88
N ASN A 176 12.59 -6.11 8.50
CA ASN A 176 13.72 -5.80 9.39
C ASN A 176 13.70 -4.32 9.84
N LEU A 177 13.32 -3.39 8.95
CA LEU A 177 13.17 -1.98 9.30
C LEU A 177 12.04 -1.76 10.31
N ILE A 178 10.93 -2.50 10.18
CA ILE A 178 9.82 -2.46 11.15
C ILE A 178 10.26 -3.03 12.49
N ASP A 179 10.90 -4.19 12.49
CA ASP A 179 11.38 -4.86 13.71
C ASP A 179 12.44 -4.02 14.44
N GLY A 180 13.15 -3.16 13.72
CA GLY A 180 14.12 -2.20 14.27
C GLY A 180 13.54 -0.88 14.79
N LEU A 181 12.22 -0.67 14.73
CA LEU A 181 11.58 0.53 15.29
C LEU A 181 11.70 0.57 16.82
N GLN A 182 11.57 1.78 17.39
CA GLN A 182 11.52 1.93 18.85
C GLN A 182 10.29 1.20 19.43
N ASN A 183 9.16 1.30 18.73
CA ASN A 183 7.97 0.52 19.02
C ASN A 183 7.40 -0.12 17.74
N PRO A 184 7.80 -1.36 17.41
CA PRO A 184 7.30 -2.06 16.21
C PRO A 184 5.80 -2.37 16.27
N HIS A 185 5.20 -2.27 17.45
CA HIS A 185 3.78 -2.48 17.67
C HIS A 185 2.94 -1.20 17.61
N ASP A 186 3.53 -0.01 17.50
CA ASP A 186 2.75 1.23 17.29
C ASP A 186 2.40 1.37 15.79
N PRO A 187 1.11 1.31 15.42
CA PRO A 187 0.67 1.49 14.05
C PRO A 187 1.14 2.81 13.42
N LYS A 188 1.30 3.86 14.23
CA LYS A 188 1.72 5.17 13.71
C LYS A 188 3.19 5.20 13.33
N GLU A 189 4.06 4.62 14.15
CA GLU A 189 5.50 4.52 13.82
C GLU A 189 5.70 3.69 12.56
N VAL A 190 4.99 2.55 12.46
CA VAL A 190 5.00 1.71 11.26
C VAL A 190 4.49 2.47 10.04
N ALA A 191 3.36 3.19 10.16
CA ALA A 191 2.84 4.00 9.06
C ALA A 191 3.84 5.08 8.61
N SER A 192 4.46 5.79 9.55
CA SER A 192 5.47 6.82 9.25
C SER A 192 6.70 6.23 8.57
N LEU A 193 7.20 5.08 9.04
CA LEU A 193 8.30 4.37 8.40
C LEU A 193 7.97 3.98 6.96
N LEU A 194 6.81 3.36 6.74
CA LEU A 194 6.39 2.93 5.40
C LEU A 194 6.18 4.10 4.46
N LEU A 195 5.57 5.19 4.93
CA LEU A 195 5.44 6.43 4.14
C LEU A 195 6.80 6.99 3.76
N LEU A 196 7.76 7.04 4.69
CA LEU A 196 9.11 7.51 4.38
C LEU A 196 9.85 6.57 3.42
N ARG A 197 9.74 5.25 3.61
CA ARG A 197 10.34 4.25 2.73
C ARG A 197 9.79 4.38 1.31
N ARG A 198 8.47 4.55 1.18
CA ARG A 198 7.80 4.85 -0.08
C ARG A 198 8.40 6.09 -0.77
N GLU A 199 8.51 7.22 -0.06
CA GLU A 199 9.10 8.46 -0.62
C GLU A 199 10.57 8.28 -1.05
N VAL A 200 11.37 7.54 -0.26
CA VAL A 200 12.75 7.25 -0.63
C VAL A 200 12.81 6.37 -1.88
N MET A 201 11.96 5.34 -1.97
CA MET A 201 11.90 4.45 -3.14
C MET A 201 11.45 5.20 -4.40
N ILE A 202 10.49 6.12 -4.28
CA ILE A 202 10.10 7.06 -5.34
C ILE A 202 11.31 7.80 -5.90
N LEU A 203 12.04 8.49 -5.01
CA LEU A 203 13.15 9.34 -5.41
C LEU A 203 14.30 8.51 -5.98
N GLN A 204 14.60 7.37 -5.38
CA GLN A 204 15.61 6.44 -5.87
C GLN A 204 15.25 5.92 -7.26
N PHE A 205 13.99 5.60 -7.50
CA PHE A 205 13.53 5.18 -8.82
C PHE A 205 13.75 6.25 -9.88
N ASP A 206 13.27 7.46 -9.61
CA ASP A 206 13.30 8.55 -10.58
C ASP A 206 14.75 8.86 -10.95
N ALA A 207 15.63 8.92 -9.96
CA ALA A 207 17.06 9.11 -10.16
C ALA A 207 17.71 7.93 -10.90
N ALA A 208 17.48 6.69 -10.45
CA ALA A 208 18.14 5.51 -11.00
C ALA A 208 17.70 5.25 -12.44
N VAL A 209 16.40 5.29 -12.71
CA VAL A 209 15.83 4.89 -14.00
C VAL A 209 15.98 5.98 -15.05
N ARG A 210 15.82 7.27 -14.71
CA ARG A 210 16.03 8.34 -15.72
C ARG A 210 17.49 8.61 -16.02
N HIS A 211 18.39 8.44 -15.04
CA HIS A 211 19.75 8.99 -15.16
C HIS A 211 20.86 7.96 -15.05
N LEU A 212 20.72 6.88 -14.27
CA LEU A 212 21.87 6.04 -13.93
C LEU A 212 21.85 4.68 -14.63
N ILE A 213 20.68 4.07 -14.82
CA ILE A 213 20.60 2.67 -15.27
C ILE A 213 21.10 2.51 -16.70
N ARG A 214 20.76 3.44 -17.58
CA ARG A 214 21.21 3.45 -18.98
C ARG A 214 22.72 3.65 -19.09
N ASP A 215 23.26 4.62 -18.37
CA ASP A 215 24.68 4.96 -18.40
C ASP A 215 25.54 3.84 -17.79
N ALA A 216 25.07 3.22 -16.71
CA ALA A 216 25.74 2.07 -16.10
C ALA A 216 25.78 0.85 -17.05
N LEU A 217 24.67 0.54 -17.72
CA LEU A 217 24.60 -0.56 -18.70
C LEU A 217 25.50 -0.32 -19.92
N LEU A 218 25.57 0.92 -20.41
CA LEU A 218 26.51 1.29 -21.48
C LEU A 218 27.96 1.20 -21.02
N SER A 219 28.26 1.68 -19.81
CA SER A 219 29.62 1.67 -19.24
C SER A 219 30.15 0.26 -18.98
N THR A 220 29.26 -0.68 -18.66
CA THR A 220 29.59 -2.10 -18.47
C THR A 220 29.63 -2.89 -19.79
N GLY A 221 29.32 -2.25 -20.92
CA GLY A 221 29.25 -2.89 -22.24
C GLY A 221 28.06 -3.83 -22.42
N ASN A 222 27.09 -3.82 -21.52
CA ASN A 222 25.89 -4.68 -21.59
C ASN A 222 24.82 -4.06 -22.50
N ILE A 223 25.10 -4.07 -23.80
CA ILE A 223 24.25 -3.46 -24.84
C ILE A 223 22.86 -4.15 -24.90
N SER A 224 22.78 -5.44 -24.59
CA SER A 224 21.51 -6.19 -24.59
C SER A 224 20.58 -5.68 -23.49
N ALA A 225 21.06 -5.62 -22.24
CA ALA A 225 20.28 -5.10 -21.13
C ALA A 225 19.93 -3.63 -21.31
N PHE A 226 20.84 -2.82 -21.89
CA PHE A 226 20.57 -1.42 -22.23
C PHE A 226 19.36 -1.29 -23.16
N ARG A 227 19.31 -2.08 -24.25
CA ARG A 227 18.19 -2.06 -25.20
C ARG A 227 16.89 -2.51 -24.55
N THR A 228 16.89 -3.67 -23.88
CA THR A 228 15.72 -4.19 -23.16
C THR A 228 15.20 -3.19 -22.13
N THR A 229 16.08 -2.59 -21.33
CA THR A 229 15.69 -1.60 -20.32
C THR A 229 15.12 -0.35 -20.98
N THR A 230 15.71 0.12 -22.07
CA THR A 230 15.23 1.31 -22.80
C THR A 230 13.84 1.08 -23.41
N ASP A 231 13.61 -0.09 -23.98
CA ASP A 231 12.31 -0.48 -24.54
C ASP A 231 11.26 -0.67 -23.44
N ASN A 232 11.64 -1.35 -22.34
CA ASN A 232 10.79 -1.54 -21.17
C ASN A 232 10.49 -0.23 -20.45
N MET A 233 11.38 0.76 -20.46
CA MET A 233 11.10 2.07 -19.87
C MET A 233 9.91 2.75 -20.55
N TYR A 234 9.67 2.55 -21.84
CA TYR A 234 8.51 3.14 -22.52
C TYR A 234 7.18 2.54 -22.01
N HIS A 235 7.17 1.28 -21.60
CA HIS A 235 5.96 0.56 -21.18
C HIS A 235 5.82 0.42 -19.65
N GLY A 236 6.87 -0.02 -18.97
CA GLY A 236 6.91 -0.25 -17.51
C GLY A 236 6.90 1.03 -16.68
N LEU A 237 7.45 2.14 -17.18
CA LEU A 237 7.34 3.44 -16.50
C LEU A 237 5.94 4.04 -16.58
N THR A 238 5.08 3.58 -17.50
CA THR A 238 3.71 4.06 -17.57
C THR A 238 2.89 3.55 -16.37
N ALA A 239 3.18 2.33 -15.88
CA ALA A 239 2.56 1.78 -14.67
C ALA A 239 3.07 2.43 -13.37
N LEU A 240 4.30 2.95 -13.39
CA LEU A 240 4.92 3.75 -12.32
C LEU A 240 4.81 5.25 -12.59
N SER A 241 4.01 5.65 -13.57
CA SER A 241 3.85 7.05 -13.91
C SER A 241 2.98 7.70 -12.86
N ASP A 242 3.51 8.78 -12.28
CA ASP A 242 2.82 9.70 -11.38
C ASP A 242 1.59 10.42 -11.99
N SER A 243 1.19 10.06 -13.21
CA SER A 243 0.07 10.68 -13.90
C SER A 243 -1.28 10.16 -13.39
N VAL A 244 -2.15 11.09 -13.00
CA VAL A 244 -3.50 10.76 -12.52
C VAL A 244 -4.34 10.14 -13.63
N VAL A 245 -4.45 8.81 -13.64
CA VAL A 245 -5.26 8.08 -14.64
C VAL A 245 -6.70 8.01 -14.14
N ARG A 246 -7.56 8.85 -14.73
CA ARG A 246 -9.01 8.75 -14.50
C ARG A 246 -9.53 7.44 -15.07
N THR A 247 -9.92 6.50 -14.20
CA THR A 247 -10.60 5.26 -14.60
C THR A 247 -11.95 5.13 -13.90
N ALA A 248 -12.93 4.49 -14.53
CA ALA A 248 -14.25 4.25 -13.95
C ALA A 248 -14.23 3.36 -12.71
N PHE A 249 -13.11 2.65 -12.49
CA PHE A 249 -12.86 1.75 -11.36
C PHE A 249 -11.93 2.38 -10.31
N SER A 250 -11.34 3.53 -10.61
CA SER A 250 -10.59 4.33 -9.65
C SER A 250 -11.59 5.02 -8.73
N SER A 251 -11.69 4.51 -7.50
CA SER A 251 -12.42 5.17 -6.42
C SER A 251 -11.71 6.43 -5.88
N MET A 252 -10.69 6.90 -6.59
CA MET A 252 -9.84 8.00 -6.14
C MET A 252 -10.52 9.33 -6.38
N LEU A 253 -10.70 10.07 -5.29
CA LEU A 253 -11.09 11.46 -5.33
C LEU A 253 -9.88 12.24 -5.89
N PRO A 254 -9.99 12.85 -7.08
CA PRO A 254 -8.91 13.70 -7.58
C PRO A 254 -8.69 14.82 -6.57
N VAL A 255 -7.42 15.19 -6.38
CA VAL A 255 -7.05 16.32 -5.53
C VAL A 255 -7.78 17.56 -6.06
N PRO A 256 -8.56 18.28 -5.22
CA PRO A 256 -9.33 19.42 -5.69
C PRO A 256 -8.37 20.51 -6.18
N GLN A 257 -8.54 20.93 -7.44
CA GLN A 257 -7.77 22.05 -7.99
C GLN A 257 -7.97 23.30 -7.11
N PRO A 258 -6.90 24.08 -6.84
CA PRO A 258 -5.62 24.14 -7.55
C PRO A 258 -4.49 23.34 -6.88
N LEU A 259 -4.79 22.41 -5.95
CA LEU A 259 -3.76 21.65 -5.27
C LEU A 259 -3.04 20.72 -6.27
N ASP A 260 -1.74 20.93 -6.43
CA ASP A 260 -0.87 20.06 -7.23
C ASP A 260 -0.78 18.68 -6.54
N PRO A 261 -1.11 17.58 -7.23
CA PRO A 261 -0.98 16.22 -6.72
C PRO A 261 0.36 15.91 -6.06
N HIS A 262 1.47 16.52 -6.50
CA HIS A 262 2.82 16.21 -6.01
C HIS A 262 3.34 17.21 -4.99
N SER A 263 2.56 18.26 -4.67
CA SER A 263 3.00 19.24 -3.69
C SER A 263 3.06 18.64 -2.29
N HIS A 264 4.06 19.05 -1.52
CA HIS A 264 4.16 18.73 -0.09
C HIS A 264 2.87 19.06 0.66
N ARG A 265 2.18 20.14 0.25
CA ARG A 265 0.89 20.54 0.81
C ARG A 265 -0.20 19.50 0.56
N THR A 266 -0.28 18.95 -0.65
CA THR A 266 -1.21 17.87 -0.97
C THR A 266 -0.89 16.61 -0.19
N PHE A 267 0.40 16.27 -0.06
CA PHE A 267 0.81 15.15 0.79
C PHE A 267 0.41 15.35 2.26
N MET A 268 0.57 16.57 2.81
CA MET A 268 0.12 16.84 4.18
C MET A 268 -1.41 16.75 4.34
N LEU A 269 -2.17 17.07 3.30
CA LEU A 269 -3.64 17.06 3.31
C LEU A 269 -4.23 15.68 2.99
N TYR A 270 -3.53 14.88 2.18
CA TYR A 270 -3.94 13.58 1.65
C TYR A 270 -2.78 12.56 1.67
N PRO A 271 -2.14 12.29 2.83
CA PRO A 271 -0.96 11.42 2.92
C PRO A 271 -1.21 9.94 2.60
N TRP A 272 -2.46 9.56 2.38
CA TRP A 272 -2.90 8.19 2.10
C TRP A 272 -3.05 7.88 0.60
N ARG A 273 -2.58 8.78 -0.28
CA ARG A 273 -2.71 8.59 -1.73
C ARG A 273 -1.69 7.60 -2.27
N THR A 274 -2.10 6.76 -3.22
CA THR A 274 -1.24 5.77 -3.89
C THR A 274 -0.71 6.26 -5.25
N PHE A 275 0.31 5.58 -5.80
CA PHE A 275 0.95 5.88 -7.11
C PHE A 275 0.02 5.73 -8.31
N LEU A 276 -0.95 4.81 -8.22
CA LEU A 276 -1.88 4.55 -9.31
C LEU A 276 -3.04 5.56 -9.35
N ALA A 277 -2.95 6.63 -8.55
CA ALA A 277 -3.87 7.77 -8.49
C ALA A 277 -3.75 8.67 -9.70
#